data_AF-A0A9N8H210-F1
#
_entry.id   AF-A0A9N8H210-F1
#
_cell.length_a   1.000
_cell.length_b   1.000
_cell.length_c   1.000
_cell.angle_alpha   90.00
_cell.angle_beta   90.00
_cell.angle_gamma   90.00
#
_symmetry.space_group_name_H-M   'P 1'
#
loop_
_entity.id
_entity.type
_entity.pdbx_description
1 polymer ?
#
loop_
_entity_poly.entity_id
_entity_poly.type
_entity_poly.pdbx_seq_one_letter_code
_entity_poly.pdbx_strand_id
1 'polypeptide(L)'
;MKASGILQCLALVLVVSTTWSFVPAVPRRSKSNPLYVLKDPLRSDNNQEDSEESIEEIRKKLLEQNVDSTTKVLGKNSTLQDWRDQLQQGTPPLTSVGRERLLVEMELLQALDCDEEKDEEKAIRNLWYYWYNERGRSNTATLMAADQLVHLGTQEGRKEAEAMYRQLIVEEGLNWAEPLNRLATLYFYQGRYAEAKDLCQMVLTIKPWQFGTATGIVTVCEKMQDTHGVNYWSTRRMPPLSENHGNARKEWVKKMTQQGSSMLGRGEKVLQKAFQSADDDSTTSGSVISDDDDDADENDRDITSDDGSWE
;
A
#
# COMPACT_ATOMS: atom_id res chain seq x y z
N MET A 1 1.30 -41.25 37.53
CA MET A 1 1.84 -39.88 37.26
C MET A 1 2.49 -39.89 35.89
N LYS A 2 1.83 -39.32 34.87
CA LYS A 2 2.35 -38.81 33.58
C LYS A 2 1.18 -38.66 32.62
N ALA A 3 0.47 -37.53 32.73
CA ALA A 3 -0.61 -37.13 31.82
C ALA A 3 -0.71 -35.59 31.71
N SER A 4 0.43 -34.88 31.76
CA SER A 4 0.45 -33.40 31.73
C SER A 4 1.20 -32.79 30.54
N GLY A 5 1.84 -33.61 29.68
CA GLY A 5 2.67 -33.11 28.58
C GLY A 5 1.99 -33.00 27.20
N ILE A 6 0.82 -33.63 27.02
CA ILE A 6 0.16 -33.69 25.71
C ILE A 6 -0.97 -32.66 25.58
N LEU A 7 -1.52 -32.15 26.70
CA LEU A 7 -2.54 -31.09 26.66
C LEU A 7 -1.97 -29.69 26.38
N GLN A 8 -0.66 -29.46 26.58
CA GLN A 8 -0.06 -28.14 26.34
C GLN A 8 0.30 -27.89 24.86
N CYS A 9 0.44 -28.94 24.05
CA CYS A 9 0.65 -28.83 22.60
C CYS A 9 -0.66 -28.68 21.81
N LEU A 10 -1.81 -29.08 22.36
CA LEU A 10 -3.11 -28.94 21.70
C LEU A 10 -3.75 -27.54 21.87
N ALA A 11 -3.31 -26.76 22.86
CA ALA A 11 -3.75 -25.38 23.04
C ALA A 11 -3.17 -24.41 21.98
N LEU A 12 -2.04 -24.75 21.36
CA LEU A 12 -1.43 -23.95 20.28
C LEU A 12 -2.00 -24.26 18.89
N VAL A 13 -2.70 -25.39 18.71
CA VAL A 13 -3.29 -25.76 17.41
C VAL A 13 -4.70 -25.19 17.22
N LEU A 14 -5.40 -24.83 18.29
CA LEU A 14 -6.75 -24.22 18.21
C LEU A 14 -6.75 -22.69 18.16
N VAL A 15 -5.64 -22.02 18.50
CA VAL A 15 -5.51 -20.55 18.37
C VAL A 15 -5.23 -20.12 16.92
N VAL A 16 -4.72 -21.02 16.07
CA VAL A 16 -4.41 -20.73 14.65
C VAL A 16 -5.67 -20.67 13.76
N SER A 17 -6.83 -21.12 14.25
CA SER A 17 -8.11 -21.02 13.54
C SER A 17 -8.97 -19.82 13.95
N THR A 18 -8.61 -19.11 15.03
CA THR A 18 -9.36 -17.95 15.55
C THR A 18 -8.56 -16.64 15.56
N THR A 19 -7.26 -16.66 15.23
CA THR A 19 -6.41 -15.45 15.22
C THR A 19 -6.23 -14.80 13.86
N TRP A 20 -6.84 -15.32 12.79
CA TRP A 20 -6.96 -14.59 11.51
C TRP A 20 -8.09 -13.55 11.48
N SER A 21 -8.77 -13.37 12.60
CA SER A 21 -9.76 -12.31 12.82
C SER A 21 -9.33 -11.39 13.96
N PHE A 22 -8.08 -10.93 13.97
CA PHE A 22 -7.71 -9.78 14.80
C PHE A 22 -8.12 -8.49 14.06
N VAL A 23 -9.40 -8.14 14.14
CA VAL A 23 -9.80 -6.74 14.10
C VAL A 23 -9.41 -6.19 15.47
N PRO A 24 -8.38 -5.34 15.62
CA PRO A 24 -8.05 -4.81 16.93
C PRO A 24 -9.24 -3.96 17.43
N ALA A 25 -9.85 -4.39 18.53
CA ALA A 25 -10.73 -3.51 19.28
C ALA A 25 -9.92 -2.29 19.74
N VAL A 26 -10.41 -1.08 19.46
CA VAL A 26 -9.76 0.20 19.78
C VAL A 26 -10.07 0.59 21.23
N PRO A 27 -9.09 0.67 22.16
CA PRO A 27 -9.31 1.23 23.49
C PRO A 27 -8.67 2.62 23.65
N ARG A 28 -9.32 3.45 24.46
CA ARG A 28 -9.06 4.89 24.64
C ARG A 28 -7.66 5.21 25.20
N ARG A 29 -7.18 6.38 24.73
CA ARG A 29 -5.86 7.03 24.85
C ARG A 29 -5.28 7.17 26.27
N SER A 30 -3.95 7.08 26.37
CA SER A 30 -3.12 7.76 27.39
C SER A 30 -2.28 8.87 26.74
N LYS A 31 -2.21 10.04 27.39
CA LYS A 31 -1.66 11.29 26.84
C LYS A 31 -0.16 11.42 27.15
N SER A 32 0.70 11.46 26.12
CA SER A 32 1.92 12.28 26.07
C SER A 32 2.82 11.94 24.86
N ASN A 33 2.75 12.75 23.80
CA ASN A 33 3.94 13.33 23.13
C ASN A 33 3.50 14.26 21.98
N PRO A 34 4.09 15.47 21.80
CA PRO A 34 3.45 16.56 21.07
C PRO A 34 4.20 16.95 19.79
N LEU A 35 4.47 16.02 18.88
CA LEU A 35 5.15 16.35 17.60
C LEU A 35 4.50 15.83 16.31
N TYR A 36 3.41 15.08 16.39
CA TYR A 36 2.49 14.88 15.27
C TYR A 36 1.06 14.84 15.81
N VAL A 37 0.36 15.98 15.74
CA VAL A 37 -1.09 16.02 15.97
C VAL A 37 -1.76 15.60 14.66
N LEU A 38 -1.75 14.30 14.38
CA LEU A 38 -2.78 13.71 13.52
C LEU A 38 -4.11 14.08 14.17
N LYS A 39 -4.90 14.93 13.49
CA LYS A 39 -6.27 15.21 13.92
C LYS A 39 -7.02 13.89 13.98
N ASP A 40 -7.25 13.47 15.22
CA ASP A 40 -8.08 12.34 15.60
C ASP A 40 -9.41 12.44 14.84
N PRO A 41 -9.75 11.49 13.96
CA PRO A 41 -11.04 11.45 13.26
C PRO A 41 -12.23 11.39 14.21
N LEU A 42 -12.00 10.97 15.45
CA LEU A 42 -13.01 10.82 16.50
C LEU A 42 -12.92 11.92 17.57
N ARG A 43 -12.05 12.92 17.39
CA ARG A 43 -12.17 14.16 18.16
C ARG A 43 -13.27 14.98 17.52
N SER A 44 -14.46 14.88 18.10
CA SER A 44 -15.43 15.96 18.08
C SER A 44 -14.77 17.19 18.70
N ASP A 45 -14.09 18.00 17.89
CA ASP A 45 -14.19 19.43 18.10
C ASP A 45 -15.66 19.71 17.84
N ASN A 46 -16.42 19.84 18.94
CA ASN A 46 -17.80 20.26 18.90
C ASN A 46 -17.90 21.43 17.91
N ASN A 47 -18.65 21.22 16.83
CA ASN A 47 -18.95 22.11 15.70
C ASN A 47 -18.44 21.67 14.31
N GLN A 48 -18.51 20.38 13.95
CA GLN A 48 -18.74 20.04 12.54
C GLN A 48 -19.48 18.70 12.40
N GLU A 49 -20.75 18.78 12.02
CA GLU A 49 -21.57 17.66 11.54
C GLU A 49 -21.05 17.22 10.17
N ASP A 50 -19.98 16.41 10.14
CA ASP A 50 -19.64 15.63 8.94
C ASP A 50 -20.14 14.20 9.20
N SER A 51 -21.26 13.87 8.57
CA SER A 51 -21.95 12.58 8.64
C SER A 51 -20.99 11.40 8.42
N GLU A 52 -20.77 10.59 9.45
CA GLU A 52 -20.19 9.25 9.30
C GLU A 52 -21.11 8.44 8.38
N GLU A 53 -20.70 8.29 7.13
CA GLU A 53 -21.46 7.53 6.14
C GLU A 53 -21.64 6.09 6.64
N SER A 54 -22.89 5.64 6.69
CA SER A 54 -23.21 4.29 7.17
C SER A 54 -22.57 3.24 6.26
N ILE A 55 -22.18 2.09 6.81
CA ILE A 55 -21.70 0.95 6.01
C ILE A 55 -22.70 0.59 4.91
N GLU A 56 -24.00 0.73 5.17
CA GLU A 56 -25.05 0.47 4.18
C GLU A 56 -25.09 1.53 3.07
N GLU A 57 -24.71 2.78 3.38
CA GLU A 57 -24.58 3.86 2.39
C GLU A 57 -23.34 3.66 1.52
N ILE A 58 -22.19 3.31 2.12
CA ILE A 58 -20.96 2.95 1.38
C ILE A 58 -21.25 1.77 0.45
N ARG A 59 -21.92 0.73 0.97
CA ARG A 59 -22.34 -0.45 0.19
C ARG A 59 -23.23 -0.06 -0.99
N LYS A 60 -24.25 0.77 -0.74
CA LYS A 60 -25.18 1.24 -1.78
C LYS A 60 -24.45 2.04 -2.87
N LYS A 61 -23.59 2.99 -2.49
CA LYS A 61 -22.79 3.77 -3.45
C LYS A 61 -21.89 2.88 -4.30
N LEU A 62 -21.21 1.90 -3.70
CA LEU A 62 -20.32 1.00 -4.43
C LEU A 62 -21.09 0.06 -5.37
N LEU A 63 -22.28 -0.39 -4.97
CA LEU A 63 -23.16 -1.17 -5.86
C LEU A 63 -23.71 -0.33 -7.02
N GLU A 64 -24.08 0.93 -6.77
CA GLU A 64 -24.53 1.87 -7.82
C GLU A 64 -23.38 2.24 -8.78
N GLN A 65 -22.18 2.48 -8.25
CA GLN A 65 -20.96 2.67 -9.06
C GLN A 65 -20.56 1.40 -9.81
N ASN A 66 -20.81 0.20 -9.26
CA ASN A 66 -20.57 -1.05 -9.99
C ASN A 66 -21.52 -1.25 -11.20
N VAL A 67 -22.59 -0.46 -11.35
CA VAL A 67 -23.43 -0.50 -12.56
C VAL A 67 -22.90 0.46 -13.64
N ASP A 68 -22.35 1.62 -13.25
CA ASP A 68 -21.89 2.68 -14.18
C ASP A 68 -20.37 2.68 -14.46
N SER A 69 -19.53 2.29 -13.50
CA SER A 69 -18.05 2.28 -13.61
C SER A 69 -17.52 1.00 -14.26
N THR A 70 -18.23 -0.12 -14.06
CA THR A 70 -17.88 -1.47 -14.56
C THR A 70 -17.96 -1.56 -16.09
N THR A 71 -18.55 -0.55 -16.74
CA THR A 71 -18.64 -0.44 -18.20
C THR A 71 -17.64 0.57 -18.78
N LYS A 72 -17.00 1.44 -17.99
CA LYS A 72 -16.36 2.64 -18.56
C LYS A 72 -14.87 2.88 -18.27
N VAL A 73 -14.27 2.34 -17.19
CA VAL A 73 -12.90 2.78 -16.82
C VAL A 73 -11.83 1.69 -16.79
N LEU A 74 -12.14 0.43 -16.52
CA LEU A 74 -11.19 -0.68 -16.69
C LEU A 74 -11.90 -1.90 -17.26
N GLY A 75 -11.32 -2.48 -18.31
CA GLY A 75 -11.84 -3.69 -18.94
C GLY A 75 -12.12 -4.74 -17.89
N LYS A 76 -13.28 -5.40 -17.99
CA LYS A 76 -13.87 -6.37 -17.06
C LYS A 76 -12.99 -7.56 -16.63
N ASN A 77 -11.69 -7.60 -16.92
CA ASN A 77 -10.82 -8.74 -16.72
C ASN A 77 -9.40 -8.35 -16.24
N SER A 78 -9.22 -7.43 -15.28
CA SER A 78 -7.88 -7.33 -14.66
C SER A 78 -7.63 -8.61 -13.85
N THR A 79 -6.86 -9.49 -14.45
CA THR A 79 -6.45 -10.77 -13.89
C THR A 79 -5.31 -10.57 -12.90
N LEU A 80 -5.04 -11.58 -12.08
CA LEU A 80 -3.83 -11.59 -11.25
C LEU A 80 -2.55 -11.52 -12.11
N GLN A 81 -2.62 -11.98 -13.37
CA GLN A 81 -1.50 -11.85 -14.30
C GLN A 81 -1.22 -10.39 -14.64
N ASP A 82 -2.25 -9.60 -14.91
CA ASP A 82 -2.07 -8.17 -15.23
C ASP A 82 -1.41 -7.42 -14.07
N TRP A 83 -1.80 -7.71 -12.83
CA TRP A 83 -1.18 -7.12 -11.65
C TRP A 83 0.26 -7.58 -11.45
N ARG A 84 0.55 -8.85 -11.73
CA ARG A 84 1.92 -9.38 -11.70
C ARG A 84 2.79 -8.65 -12.73
N ASP A 85 2.29 -8.49 -13.94
CA ASP A 85 3.02 -7.85 -15.04
C ASP A 85 3.26 -6.36 -14.74
N GLN A 86 2.28 -5.67 -14.16
CA GLN A 86 2.45 -4.29 -13.68
C GLN A 86 3.57 -4.16 -12.65
N LEU A 87 3.65 -5.08 -11.68
CA LEU A 87 4.73 -5.06 -10.68
C LEU A 87 6.10 -5.41 -11.28
N GLN A 88 6.15 -6.18 -12.38
CA GLN A 88 7.39 -6.53 -13.08
C GLN A 88 7.90 -5.40 -13.98
N GLN A 89 7.01 -4.59 -14.57
CA GLN A 89 7.37 -3.47 -15.45
C GLN A 89 8.13 -2.34 -14.73
N GLY A 90 8.14 -2.35 -13.39
CA GLY A 90 8.93 -1.45 -12.56
C GLY A 90 8.08 -0.76 -11.50
N THR A 91 8.73 -0.33 -10.42
CA THR A 91 8.05 0.44 -9.36
C THR A 91 7.70 1.83 -9.89
N PRO A 92 6.48 2.35 -9.66
CA PRO A 92 6.14 3.73 -10.01
C PRO A 92 7.16 4.73 -9.44
N PRO A 93 7.34 5.90 -10.08
CA PRO A 93 8.26 6.91 -9.59
C PRO A 93 7.94 7.27 -8.13
N LEU A 94 8.99 7.43 -7.33
CA LEU A 94 8.86 7.76 -5.92
C LEU A 94 8.25 9.15 -5.77
N THR A 95 6.99 9.19 -5.34
CA THR A 95 6.30 10.46 -5.03
C THR A 95 6.73 10.98 -3.67
N SER A 96 6.55 12.29 -3.41
CA SER A 96 6.85 12.89 -2.09
C SER A 96 6.06 12.20 -0.97
N VAL A 97 4.78 11.91 -1.21
CA VAL A 97 3.92 11.17 -0.27
C VAL A 97 4.41 9.73 -0.09
N GLY A 98 4.81 9.05 -1.18
CA GLY A 98 5.36 7.69 -1.11
C GLY A 98 6.66 7.62 -0.31
N ARG A 99 7.51 8.64 -0.45
CA ARG A 99 8.74 8.81 0.35
C ARG A 99 8.43 8.99 1.83
N GLU A 100 7.55 9.92 2.17
CA GLU A 100 7.13 10.15 3.56
C GLU A 100 6.53 8.88 4.18
N ARG A 101 5.71 8.16 3.41
CA ARG A 101 5.11 6.92 3.88
C ARG A 101 6.14 5.85 4.23
N LEU A 102 7.10 5.64 3.34
CA LEU A 102 8.18 4.67 3.55
C LEU A 102 9.06 5.04 4.74
N LEU A 103 9.33 6.33 4.96
CA LEU A 103 10.10 6.80 6.11
C LEU A 103 9.39 6.52 7.44
N VAL A 104 8.09 6.85 7.53
CA VAL A 104 7.27 6.56 8.73
C VAL A 104 7.20 5.06 8.97
N GLU A 105 7.00 4.28 7.92
CA GLU A 105 6.97 2.82 8.01
C GLU A 105 8.28 2.23 8.53
N MET A 106 9.43 2.75 8.08
CA MET A 106 10.74 2.36 8.60
C MET A 106 10.92 2.72 10.08
N GLU A 107 10.44 3.87 10.53
CA GLU A 107 10.45 4.26 11.95
C GLU A 107 9.59 3.30 12.78
N LEU A 108 8.39 2.98 12.30
CA LEU A 108 7.49 2.02 12.95
C LEU A 108 8.09 0.60 12.99
N LEU A 109 8.81 0.19 11.94
CA LEU A 109 9.54 -1.07 11.94
C LEU A 109 10.66 -1.08 12.97
N GLN A 110 11.37 0.04 13.13
CA GLN A 110 12.43 0.16 14.15
C GLN A 110 11.87 0.03 15.57
N ALA A 111 10.61 0.41 15.81
CA ALA A 111 9.95 0.22 17.10
C ALA A 111 9.70 -1.27 17.46
N LEU A 112 9.80 -2.20 16.51
CA LEU A 112 9.77 -3.64 16.79
C LEU A 112 11.09 -4.16 17.39
N ASP A 113 12.16 -3.35 17.35
CA ASP A 113 13.39 -3.59 18.13
C ASP A 113 13.12 -3.17 19.58
N CYS A 114 12.45 -4.05 20.31
CA CYS A 114 12.09 -3.86 21.71
C CYS A 114 12.39 -5.15 22.49
N ASP A 115 12.60 -5.00 23.80
CA ASP A 115 12.90 -6.11 24.70
C ASP A 115 11.65 -6.59 25.48
N GLU A 116 10.64 -5.72 25.62
CA GLU A 116 9.40 -6.02 26.34
C GLU A 116 8.22 -6.36 25.41
N GLU A 117 7.47 -7.40 25.75
CA GLU A 117 6.27 -7.85 24.99
C GLU A 117 5.20 -6.76 24.86
N LYS A 118 5.04 -5.89 25.86
CA LYS A 118 4.07 -4.79 25.83
C LYS A 118 4.41 -3.74 24.77
N ASP A 119 5.69 -3.44 24.61
CA ASP A 119 6.17 -2.51 23.59
C ASP A 119 6.04 -3.12 22.19
N GLU A 120 6.23 -4.44 22.07
CA GLU A 120 5.98 -5.17 20.84
C GLU A 120 4.52 -5.08 20.40
N GLU A 121 3.57 -5.38 21.30
CA GLU A 121 2.15 -5.32 20.99
C GLU A 121 1.76 -3.92 20.51
N LYS A 122 2.33 -2.88 21.13
CA LYS A 122 2.13 -1.49 20.71
C LYS A 122 2.74 -1.22 19.34
N ALA A 123 3.97 -1.67 19.06
CA ALA A 123 4.62 -1.50 17.77
C ALA A 123 3.87 -2.22 16.64
N ILE A 124 3.48 -3.48 16.86
CA ILE A 124 2.65 -4.27 15.95
C ILE A 124 1.33 -3.57 15.67
N ARG A 125 0.65 -3.06 16.71
CA ARG A 125 -0.61 -2.34 16.57
C ARG A 125 -0.46 -1.07 15.74
N ASN A 126 0.61 -0.30 15.98
CA ASN A 126 0.88 0.93 15.24
C ASN A 126 1.15 0.65 13.75
N LEU A 127 1.91 -0.40 13.43
CA LEU A 127 2.14 -0.83 12.05
C LEU A 127 0.84 -1.23 11.35
N TRP A 128 0.03 -2.06 11.99
CA TRP A 128 -1.28 -2.44 11.45
C TRP A 128 -2.19 -1.23 11.22
N TYR A 129 -2.28 -0.34 12.22
CA TYR A 129 -3.05 0.89 12.08
C TYR A 129 -2.55 1.73 10.90
N TYR A 130 -1.24 1.86 10.75
CA TYR A 130 -0.64 2.62 9.67
C TYR A 130 -0.97 2.05 8.28
N TRP A 131 -0.76 0.74 8.06
CA TRP A 131 -1.07 0.08 6.79
C TRP A 131 -2.55 0.16 6.41
N TYR A 132 -3.41 -0.01 7.40
CA TYR A 132 -4.86 0.01 7.23
C TYR A 132 -5.39 1.41 6.88
N ASN A 133 -4.68 2.47 7.30
CA ASN A 133 -5.08 3.87 7.09
C ASN A 133 -4.22 4.60 6.02
N GLU A 134 -3.37 3.88 5.28
CA GLU A 134 -2.38 4.46 4.36
C GLU A 134 -2.99 5.38 3.29
N ARG A 135 -4.23 5.11 2.88
CA ARG A 135 -4.99 5.86 1.85
C ARG A 135 -6.14 6.71 2.40
N GLY A 136 -6.12 7.01 3.69
CA GLY A 136 -7.06 7.94 4.32
C GLY A 136 -8.42 7.32 4.69
N ARG A 137 -9.24 8.12 5.38
CA ARG A 137 -10.43 7.65 6.11
C ARG A 137 -11.49 7.00 5.23
N SER A 138 -11.75 7.54 4.03
CA SER A 138 -12.78 7.02 3.13
C SER A 138 -12.42 5.61 2.63
N ASN A 139 -11.18 5.42 2.21
CA ASN A 139 -10.64 4.12 1.80
C ASN A 139 -10.60 3.12 2.97
N THR A 140 -10.25 3.60 4.18
CA THR A 140 -10.35 2.78 5.40
C THR A 140 -11.78 2.35 5.68
N ALA A 141 -12.77 3.24 5.57
CA ALA A 141 -14.17 2.89 5.79
C ALA A 141 -14.65 1.81 4.80
N THR A 142 -14.23 1.92 3.53
CA THR A 142 -14.50 0.89 2.51
C THR A 142 -13.86 -0.45 2.84
N LEU A 143 -12.59 -0.47 3.27
CA LEU A 143 -11.94 -1.69 3.75
C LEU A 143 -12.69 -2.33 4.93
N MET A 144 -13.11 -1.53 5.92
CA MET A 144 -13.84 -2.03 7.09
C MET A 144 -15.19 -2.63 6.72
N ALA A 145 -15.91 -1.97 5.81
CA ALA A 145 -17.17 -2.49 5.29
C ALA A 145 -16.97 -3.83 4.58
N ALA A 146 -15.92 -3.96 3.76
CA ALA A 146 -15.59 -5.23 3.10
C ALA A 146 -15.19 -6.33 4.12
N ASP A 147 -14.37 -6.01 5.12
CA ASP A 147 -13.98 -6.94 6.19
C ASP A 147 -15.22 -7.45 6.96
N GLN A 148 -16.17 -6.56 7.25
CA GLN A 148 -17.42 -6.94 7.91
C GLN A 148 -18.26 -7.89 7.06
N LEU A 149 -18.36 -7.65 5.75
CA LEU A 149 -19.05 -8.55 4.83
C LEU A 149 -18.42 -9.96 4.79
N VAL A 150 -17.09 -10.05 4.86
CA VAL A 150 -16.40 -11.33 4.99
C VAL A 150 -16.75 -12.01 6.32
N HIS A 151 -16.78 -11.25 7.42
CA HIS A 151 -17.10 -11.76 8.75
C HIS A 151 -18.52 -12.33 8.87
N LEU A 152 -19.49 -11.74 8.15
CA LEU A 152 -20.86 -12.27 8.08
C LEU A 152 -20.90 -13.68 7.46
N GLY A 153 -19.87 -14.09 6.72
CA GLY A 153 -19.72 -15.46 6.25
C GLY A 153 -20.71 -15.88 5.16
N THR A 154 -21.51 -14.96 4.61
CA THR A 154 -22.43 -15.22 3.49
C THR A 154 -21.67 -15.30 2.17
N GLN A 155 -22.20 -16.04 1.19
CA GLN A 155 -21.55 -16.15 -0.11
C GLN A 155 -21.64 -14.82 -0.89
N GLU A 156 -22.76 -14.14 -0.74
CA GLU A 156 -23.03 -12.82 -1.32
C GLU A 156 -22.10 -11.78 -0.69
N GLY A 157 -21.96 -11.76 0.64
CA GLY A 157 -21.04 -10.86 1.33
C GLY A 157 -19.58 -11.08 0.91
N ARG A 158 -19.15 -12.33 0.72
CA ARG A 158 -17.81 -12.62 0.18
C ARG A 158 -17.61 -12.11 -1.25
N LYS A 159 -18.63 -12.21 -2.12
CA LYS A 159 -18.56 -11.69 -3.49
C LYS A 159 -18.51 -10.16 -3.52
N GLU A 160 -19.32 -9.51 -2.69
CA GLU A 160 -19.33 -8.05 -2.55
C GLU A 160 -17.98 -7.56 -2.00
N ALA A 161 -17.45 -8.18 -0.93
CA ALA A 161 -16.14 -7.85 -0.38
C ALA A 161 -15.01 -8.02 -1.41
N GLU A 162 -15.04 -9.10 -2.19
CA GLU A 162 -14.08 -9.31 -3.29
C GLU A 162 -14.12 -8.16 -4.31
N ALA A 163 -15.31 -7.71 -4.70
CA ALA A 163 -15.46 -6.59 -5.62
C ALA A 163 -14.91 -5.28 -5.01
N MET A 164 -15.19 -5.02 -3.73
CA MET A 164 -14.68 -3.85 -3.02
C MET A 164 -13.15 -3.84 -2.93
N TYR A 165 -12.52 -4.96 -2.55
CA TYR A 165 -11.05 -5.04 -2.53
C TYR A 165 -10.45 -4.82 -3.92
N ARG A 166 -11.03 -5.41 -4.96
CA ARG A 166 -10.59 -5.23 -6.35
C ARG A 166 -10.73 -3.78 -6.81
N GLN A 167 -11.81 -3.10 -6.44
CA GLN A 167 -12.02 -1.69 -6.75
C GLN A 167 -10.97 -0.81 -6.05
N LEU A 168 -10.70 -1.04 -4.76
CA LEU A 168 -9.66 -0.31 -4.03
C LEU A 168 -8.27 -0.50 -4.67
N ILE A 169 -7.94 -1.72 -5.12
CA ILE A 169 -6.66 -2.00 -5.81
C ILE A 169 -6.56 -1.20 -7.12
N VAL A 170 -7.67 -1.08 -7.84
CA VAL A 170 -7.76 -0.35 -9.10
C VAL A 170 -7.63 1.16 -8.88
N GLU A 171 -8.37 1.72 -7.94
CA GLU A 171 -8.45 3.17 -7.70
C GLU A 171 -7.16 3.70 -7.05
N GLU A 172 -6.61 2.96 -6.08
CA GLU A 172 -5.45 3.38 -5.32
C GLU A 172 -4.12 2.82 -5.89
N GLY A 173 -4.21 1.85 -6.80
CA GLY A 173 -3.07 1.16 -7.36
C GLY A 173 -2.43 0.12 -6.43
N LEU A 174 -1.62 -0.77 -7.01
CA LEU A 174 -1.03 -1.92 -6.32
C LEU A 174 -0.10 -1.56 -5.15
N ASN A 175 0.43 -0.34 -5.09
CA ASN A 175 1.32 0.08 -4.00
C ASN A 175 0.62 0.16 -2.64
N TRP A 176 -0.71 0.20 -2.59
CA TRP A 176 -1.42 -0.04 -1.35
C TRP A 176 -1.61 -1.55 -1.14
N ALA A 177 -0.74 -2.14 -0.34
CA ALA A 177 -0.68 -3.58 -0.18
C ALA A 177 -1.85 -4.18 0.63
N GLU A 178 -2.54 -3.38 1.43
CA GLU A 178 -3.54 -3.89 2.37
C GLU A 178 -4.75 -4.54 1.67
N PRO A 179 -5.40 -3.92 0.66
CA PRO A 179 -6.45 -4.59 -0.12
C PRO A 179 -6.02 -5.92 -0.77
N LEU A 180 -4.77 -6.01 -1.27
CA LEU A 180 -4.22 -7.26 -1.84
C LEU A 180 -4.11 -8.35 -0.77
N ASN A 181 -3.64 -7.99 0.43
CA ASN A 181 -3.55 -8.90 1.57
C ASN A 181 -4.94 -9.41 1.99
N ARG A 182 -5.94 -8.52 2.05
CA ARG A 182 -7.33 -8.89 2.37
C ARG A 182 -7.95 -9.81 1.32
N LEU A 183 -7.70 -9.53 0.04
CA LEU A 183 -8.13 -10.39 -1.05
C LEU A 183 -7.46 -11.78 -0.98
N ALA A 184 -6.17 -11.85 -0.60
CA ALA A 184 -5.47 -13.13 -0.40
C ALA A 184 -6.11 -13.95 0.72
N THR A 185 -6.42 -13.32 1.86
CA THR A 185 -7.13 -13.96 2.97
C THR A 185 -8.51 -14.46 2.55
N LEU A 186 -9.26 -13.66 1.80
CA LEU A 186 -10.57 -14.07 1.28
C LEU A 186 -10.44 -15.30 0.35
N TYR A 187 -9.45 -15.32 -0.54
CA TYR A 187 -9.21 -16.45 -1.44
C TYR A 187 -8.77 -17.71 -0.72
N PHE A 188 -7.98 -17.57 0.34
CA PHE A 188 -7.66 -18.67 1.23
C PHE A 188 -8.93 -19.29 1.84
N TYR A 189 -9.86 -18.48 2.36
CA TYR A 189 -11.14 -18.98 2.89
C TYR A 189 -12.04 -19.61 1.83
N GLN A 190 -11.93 -19.18 0.57
CA GLN A 190 -12.63 -19.77 -0.56
C GLN A 190 -11.94 -21.05 -1.10
N GLY A 191 -10.78 -21.45 -0.56
CA GLY A 191 -10.00 -22.60 -1.04
C GLY A 191 -9.19 -22.33 -2.31
N ARG A 192 -9.14 -21.08 -2.78
CA ARG A 192 -8.40 -20.61 -3.96
C ARG A 192 -6.93 -20.35 -3.60
N TYR A 193 -6.24 -21.39 -3.14
CA TYR A 193 -4.91 -21.25 -2.54
C TYR A 193 -3.82 -20.76 -3.51
N ALA A 194 -3.87 -21.17 -4.78
CA ALA A 194 -2.91 -20.71 -5.78
C ALA A 194 -2.99 -19.18 -5.99
N GLU A 195 -4.21 -18.66 -6.11
CA GLU A 195 -4.47 -17.22 -6.25
C GLU A 195 -4.13 -16.45 -4.97
N ALA A 196 -4.44 -17.02 -3.80
CA ALA A 196 -4.03 -16.45 -2.52
C ALA A 196 -2.51 -16.34 -2.40
N LYS A 197 -1.77 -17.37 -2.83
CA LYS A 197 -0.30 -17.37 -2.84
C LYS A 197 0.25 -16.26 -3.74
N ASP A 198 -0.31 -16.12 -4.93
CA ASP A 198 0.07 -15.08 -5.88
C ASP A 198 -0.10 -13.68 -5.29
N LEU A 199 -1.26 -13.41 -4.67
CA LEU A 199 -1.53 -12.14 -4.00
C LEU A 199 -0.57 -11.89 -2.84
N CYS A 200 -0.31 -12.90 -2.00
CA CYS A 200 0.68 -12.76 -0.93
C CYS A 200 2.09 -12.45 -1.48
N GLN A 201 2.48 -13.04 -2.61
CA GLN A 201 3.77 -12.74 -3.25
C GLN A 201 3.83 -11.30 -3.78
N MET A 202 2.74 -10.79 -4.37
CA MET A 202 2.65 -9.39 -4.79
C MET A 202 2.83 -8.46 -3.59
N VAL A 203 2.08 -8.72 -2.52
CA VAL A 203 2.17 -7.96 -1.28
C VAL A 203 3.60 -7.94 -0.73
N LEU A 204 4.28 -9.08 -0.66
CA LEU A 204 5.67 -9.17 -0.17
C LEU A 204 6.70 -8.60 -1.16
N THR A 205 6.33 -8.42 -2.42
CA THR A 205 7.14 -7.66 -3.40
C THR A 205 7.07 -6.16 -3.13
N ILE A 206 5.89 -5.67 -2.74
CA ILE A 206 5.63 -4.26 -2.43
C ILE A 206 6.16 -3.90 -1.03
N LYS A 207 5.84 -4.72 -0.03
CA LYS A 207 6.19 -4.55 1.39
C LYS A 207 6.76 -5.86 1.97
N PRO A 208 8.07 -6.13 1.77
CA PRO A 208 8.72 -7.36 2.25
C PRO A 208 8.60 -7.60 3.77
N TRP A 209 8.39 -6.53 4.54
CA TRP A 209 8.26 -6.52 5.99
C TRP A 209 6.83 -6.69 6.50
N GLN A 210 5.84 -6.87 5.62
CA GLN A 210 4.45 -7.12 6.05
C GLN A 210 4.34 -8.53 6.67
N PHE A 211 4.58 -8.58 7.99
CA PHE A 211 4.71 -9.82 8.75
C PHE A 211 3.42 -10.64 8.78
N GLY A 212 2.25 -10.00 8.66
CA GLY A 212 0.96 -10.68 8.53
C GLY A 212 0.90 -11.53 7.25
N THR A 213 1.27 -10.96 6.11
CA THR A 213 1.30 -11.68 4.83
C THR A 213 2.39 -12.74 4.79
N ALA A 214 3.57 -12.47 5.35
CA ALA A 214 4.65 -13.46 5.46
C ALA A 214 4.22 -14.69 6.28
N THR A 215 3.39 -14.49 7.30
CA THR A 215 2.77 -15.60 8.03
C THR A 215 1.70 -16.28 7.20
N GLY A 216 0.82 -15.50 6.54
CA GLY A 216 -0.27 -16.02 5.75
C GLY A 216 0.15 -16.90 4.58
N ILE A 217 1.19 -16.49 3.84
CA ILE A 217 1.70 -17.26 2.70
C ILE A 217 2.26 -18.64 3.11
N VAL A 218 2.82 -18.77 4.32
CA VAL A 218 3.26 -20.07 4.83
C VAL A 218 2.06 -20.99 4.98
N THR A 219 0.98 -20.52 5.61
CA THR A 219 -0.26 -21.28 5.77
C THR A 219 -0.89 -21.63 4.42
N VAL A 220 -0.84 -20.73 3.43
CA VAL A 220 -1.27 -21.04 2.06
C VAL A 220 -0.42 -22.17 1.47
N CYS A 221 0.91 -22.10 1.58
CA CYS A 221 1.81 -23.14 1.08
C CYS A 221 1.58 -24.49 1.77
N GLU A 222 1.30 -24.49 3.08
CA GLU A 222 0.93 -25.70 3.83
C GLU A 222 -0.34 -26.34 3.28
N LYS A 223 -1.39 -25.54 3.02
CA LYS A 223 -2.65 -26.04 2.42
C LYS A 223 -2.44 -26.58 1.00
N MET A 224 -1.50 -26.02 0.26
CA MET A 224 -1.10 -26.49 -1.08
C MET A 224 -0.15 -27.69 -1.05
N GLN A 225 0.35 -28.11 0.12
CA GLN A 225 1.40 -29.12 0.27
C GLN A 225 2.72 -28.73 -0.43
N ASP A 226 2.99 -27.43 -0.58
CA ASP A 226 4.22 -26.90 -1.16
C ASP A 226 5.31 -26.79 -0.08
N THR A 227 6.05 -27.87 0.15
CA THR A 227 7.13 -27.92 1.16
C THR A 227 8.23 -26.90 0.90
N HIS A 228 8.54 -26.63 -0.38
CA HIS A 228 9.57 -25.64 -0.72
C HIS A 228 9.12 -24.24 -0.32
N GLY A 229 7.88 -23.87 -0.66
CA GLY A 229 7.27 -22.59 -0.27
C GLY A 229 7.21 -22.42 1.24
N VAL A 230 6.80 -23.46 1.98
CA VAL A 230 6.77 -23.44 3.46
C VAL A 230 8.15 -23.10 4.03
N ASN A 231 9.20 -23.80 3.59
CA ASN A 231 10.56 -23.55 4.06
C ASN A 231 11.05 -22.15 3.67
N TYR A 232 10.84 -21.75 2.41
CA TYR A 232 11.27 -20.47 1.88
C TYR A 232 10.65 -19.29 2.64
N TRP A 233 9.32 -19.30 2.84
CA TRP A 233 8.63 -18.20 3.51
C TRP A 233 8.78 -18.24 5.03
N SER A 234 8.92 -19.42 5.64
CA SER A 234 9.13 -19.53 7.09
C SER A 234 10.37 -18.78 7.58
N THR A 235 11.45 -18.80 6.80
CA THR A 235 12.70 -18.07 7.12
C THR A 235 12.58 -16.55 7.02
N ARG A 236 11.49 -16.03 6.42
CA ARG A 236 11.24 -14.60 6.21
C ARG A 236 10.24 -14.01 7.20
N ARG A 237 9.55 -14.86 7.97
CA ARG A 237 8.61 -14.41 9.00
C ARG A 237 9.34 -13.62 10.08
N MET A 238 8.58 -12.71 10.69
CA MET A 238 9.02 -12.01 11.88
C MET A 238 9.21 -13.01 13.03
N PRO A 239 10.43 -13.18 13.59
CA PRO A 239 10.68 -14.12 14.68
C PRO A 239 9.95 -13.69 15.95
N PRO A 240 9.35 -14.57 16.77
CA PRO A 240 8.68 -14.15 18.01
C PRO A 240 9.66 -13.54 19.03
N LEU A 241 9.19 -12.66 19.90
CA LEU A 241 9.95 -12.27 21.09
C LEU A 241 9.98 -13.47 22.05
N SER A 242 11.14 -14.09 22.20
CA SER A 242 11.39 -15.06 23.27
C SER A 242 12.73 -14.74 23.91
N GLU A 243 12.95 -15.22 25.14
CA GLU A 243 14.21 -15.04 25.88
C GLU A 243 15.45 -15.44 25.04
N ASN A 244 15.30 -16.34 24.06
CA ASN A 244 16.37 -16.82 23.17
C ASN A 244 16.34 -16.24 21.74
N HIS A 245 15.32 -15.43 21.39
CA HIS A 245 15.12 -14.90 20.03
C HIS A 245 15.22 -13.37 19.93
N GLY A 246 15.55 -12.66 21.01
CA GLY A 246 15.78 -11.21 20.98
C GLY A 246 16.74 -10.79 19.86
N ASN A 247 17.90 -11.46 19.73
CA ASN A 247 18.84 -11.18 18.64
C ASN A 247 18.26 -11.41 17.25
N ALA A 248 17.46 -12.48 17.07
CA ALA A 248 16.83 -12.78 15.78
C ALA A 248 15.79 -11.73 15.38
N ARG A 249 15.00 -11.21 16.33
CA ARG A 249 14.07 -10.11 16.07
C ARG A 249 14.82 -8.84 15.68
N LYS A 250 15.87 -8.46 16.40
CA LYS A 250 16.69 -7.27 16.08
C LYS A 250 17.34 -7.36 14.70
N GLU A 251 17.88 -8.53 14.36
CA GLU A 251 18.42 -8.79 13.02
C GLU A 251 17.34 -8.69 11.93
N TRP A 252 16.14 -9.22 12.19
CA TRP A 252 15.01 -9.11 11.27
C TRP A 252 14.61 -7.64 11.06
N VAL A 253 14.48 -6.86 12.14
CA VAL A 253 14.15 -5.42 12.07
C VAL A 253 15.19 -4.68 11.26
N LYS A 254 16.49 -4.86 11.57
CA LYS A 254 17.59 -4.26 10.82
C LYS A 254 17.55 -4.60 9.33
N LYS A 255 17.27 -5.86 9.00
CA LYS A 255 17.16 -6.31 7.60
C LYS A 255 16.00 -5.62 6.88
N MET A 256 14.84 -5.53 7.53
CA MET A 256 13.64 -4.92 6.95
C MET A 256 13.78 -3.41 6.78
N THR A 257 14.33 -2.71 7.77
CA THR A 257 14.63 -1.27 7.65
C THR A 257 15.67 -0.99 6.57
N GLN A 258 16.71 -1.83 6.44
CA GLN A 258 17.68 -1.73 5.36
C GLN A 258 17.06 -1.96 3.97
N GLN A 259 16.09 -2.87 3.86
CA GLN A 259 15.32 -3.04 2.62
C GLN A 259 14.50 -1.79 2.28
N GLY A 260 13.85 -1.17 3.28
CA GLY A 260 13.17 0.12 3.13
C GLY A 260 14.12 1.22 2.64
N SER A 261 15.28 1.39 3.28
CA SER A 261 16.30 2.35 2.84
C SER A 261 16.77 2.10 1.41
N SER A 262 16.93 0.83 1.03
CA SER A 262 17.35 0.44 -0.31
C SER A 262 16.26 0.72 -1.36
N MET A 263 14.99 0.51 -1.00
CA MET A 263 13.84 0.87 -1.84
C MET A 263 13.78 2.38 -2.05
N LEU A 264 13.94 3.16 -0.97
CA LEU A 264 13.96 4.62 -1.01
C LEU A 264 15.09 5.13 -1.94
N GLY A 265 16.32 4.67 -1.71
CA GLY A 265 17.48 5.10 -2.49
C GLY A 265 17.39 4.68 -3.97
N ARG A 266 16.76 3.54 -4.29
CA ARG A 266 16.47 3.18 -5.69
C ARG A 266 15.46 4.13 -6.31
N GLY A 267 14.38 4.46 -5.60
CA GLY A 267 13.36 5.40 -6.04
C GLY A 267 13.92 6.80 -6.30
N GLU A 268 14.73 7.32 -5.37
CA GLU A 268 15.38 8.63 -5.50
C GLU A 268 16.35 8.68 -6.71
N LYS A 269 17.11 7.60 -6.96
CA LYS A 269 17.97 7.51 -8.15
C LYS A 269 17.20 7.48 -9.47
N VAL A 270 16.06 6.78 -9.52
CA VAL A 270 15.20 6.77 -10.71
C VAL A 270 14.66 8.17 -10.99
N LEU A 271 14.21 8.87 -9.94
CA LEU A 271 13.71 10.23 -10.04
C LEU A 271 14.81 11.19 -10.51
N GLN A 272 16.01 11.11 -9.93
CA GLN A 272 17.16 11.93 -10.33
C GLN A 272 17.52 11.75 -11.80
N LYS A 273 17.56 10.50 -12.29
CA LYS A 273 17.85 10.20 -13.70
C LYS A 273 16.79 10.78 -14.63
N ALA A 274 15.51 10.70 -14.26
CA ALA A 274 14.41 11.22 -15.07
C ALA A 274 14.47 12.75 -15.22
N PHE A 275 14.88 13.47 -14.17
CA PHE A 275 15.11 14.92 -14.25
C PHE A 275 16.34 15.25 -15.11
N GLN A 276 17.46 14.54 -14.94
CA GLN A 276 18.67 14.76 -15.74
C GLN A 276 18.43 14.56 -17.24
N SER A 277 17.70 13.51 -17.64
CA SER A 277 17.38 13.28 -19.05
C SER A 277 16.50 14.38 -19.66
N ALA A 278 15.62 15.00 -18.86
CA ALA A 278 14.79 16.10 -19.34
C ALA A 278 15.61 17.39 -19.58
N ASP A 279 16.64 17.63 -18.76
CA ASP A 279 17.55 18.77 -18.92
C ASP A 279 18.42 18.61 -20.19
N ASP A 280 18.89 17.38 -20.48
CA ASP A 280 19.68 17.06 -21.68
C ASP A 280 18.88 17.22 -22.99
N ASP A 281 17.58 16.85 -22.98
CA ASP A 281 16.70 17.05 -24.14
C ASP A 281 16.40 18.55 -24.39
N SER A 282 16.35 19.36 -23.32
CA SER A 282 16.10 20.81 -23.43
C SER A 282 17.28 21.60 -23.98
N THR A 283 18.51 21.11 -23.80
CA THR A 283 19.74 21.76 -24.29
C THR A 283 20.04 21.44 -25.75
N THR A 284 19.46 20.37 -26.32
CA THR A 284 19.66 20.00 -27.72
C THR A 284 18.74 20.78 -28.69
N SER A 285 17.64 21.36 -28.21
CA SER A 285 16.71 22.17 -29.03
C SER A 285 17.04 23.68 -29.06
N GLY A 286 18.09 24.12 -28.36
CA GLY A 286 18.45 25.54 -28.22
C GLY A 286 19.53 26.06 -29.18
N SER A 287 19.95 25.27 -30.17
CA SER A 287 21.13 25.63 -30.99
C SER A 287 20.93 25.33 -32.48
N VAL A 288 20.04 26.06 -33.16
CA VAL A 288 20.23 26.57 -34.53
C VAL A 288 19.27 27.76 -34.73
N ILE A 289 19.67 28.98 -34.36
CA ILE A 289 19.31 30.15 -35.17
C ILE A 289 20.60 30.45 -35.91
N SER A 290 20.66 29.97 -37.16
CA SER A 290 21.66 30.39 -38.13
C SER A 290 21.38 31.83 -38.48
N ASP A 291 22.28 32.73 -38.07
CA ASP A 291 22.42 34.04 -38.68
C ASP A 291 22.90 33.83 -40.12
N ASP A 292 21.96 33.61 -41.03
CA ASP A 292 22.15 33.73 -42.47
C ASP A 292 21.14 34.77 -42.95
N ASP A 293 21.62 35.98 -43.26
CA ASP A 293 21.08 36.81 -44.35
C ASP A 293 22.15 37.89 -44.68
N ASP A 294 23.03 37.51 -45.61
CA ASP A 294 23.91 38.40 -46.36
C ASP A 294 23.11 39.16 -47.44
N ASP A 295 23.26 40.48 -47.41
CA ASP A 295 23.39 41.45 -48.51
C ASP A 295 22.52 41.33 -49.79
N ALA A 296 21.71 42.37 -50.02
CA ALA A 296 21.44 42.88 -51.37
C ALA A 296 21.41 44.42 -51.40
N ASP A 297 22.23 44.92 -52.29
CA ASP A 297 22.66 46.30 -52.50
C ASP A 297 21.66 47.14 -53.35
N GLU A 298 21.78 48.45 -53.19
CA GLU A 298 21.50 49.55 -54.12
C GLU A 298 20.08 49.92 -54.66
N ASN A 299 19.81 51.22 -54.48
CA ASN A 299 19.27 52.22 -55.42
C ASN A 299 17.82 52.75 -55.31
N ASP A 300 17.75 53.96 -54.74
CA ASP A 300 17.39 55.23 -55.41
C ASP A 300 15.91 55.62 -55.66
N ARG A 301 15.50 56.69 -54.94
CA ARG A 301 14.70 57.89 -55.30
C ARG A 301 13.31 57.75 -55.97
N ASP A 302 12.27 58.30 -55.31
CA ASP A 302 11.56 59.57 -55.65
C ASP A 302 10.27 59.74 -54.77
N ILE A 303 10.08 60.82 -53.98
CA ILE A 303 9.51 62.16 -54.28
C ILE A 303 7.97 62.28 -54.09
N THR A 304 7.59 63.11 -53.08
CA THR A 304 6.38 63.99 -52.92
C THR A 304 4.97 63.36 -52.86
N SER A 305 3.93 63.87 -52.21
CA SER A 305 3.55 65.11 -51.47
C SER A 305 2.16 64.79 -50.85
N ASP A 306 1.89 65.03 -49.56
CA ASP A 306 1.25 66.22 -48.97
C ASP A 306 -0.29 66.26 -49.06
N ASP A 307 -0.92 66.87 -48.04
CA ASP A 307 -2.36 67.04 -47.69
C ASP A 307 -2.82 66.18 -46.48
N GLY A 308 -3.25 66.73 -45.35
CA GLY A 308 -3.62 68.12 -45.12
C GLY A 308 -4.02 68.46 -43.69
N SER A 309 -4.13 69.77 -43.53
CA SER A 309 -4.22 70.58 -42.31
C SER A 309 -5.51 70.42 -41.51
N TRP A 310 -5.32 70.63 -40.21
CA TRP A 310 -6.23 70.97 -39.12
C TRP A 310 -7.42 71.88 -39.46
N GLU A 311 -8.59 71.50 -38.93
CA GLU A 311 -9.49 72.39 -38.17
C GLU A 311 -9.75 71.78 -36.78
#